data_AF-A0A6P3XU06-F1
#
_entry.id   AF-A0A6P3XU06-F1
#
_cell.length_a   1.000
_cell.length_b   1.000
_cell.length_c   1.000
_cell.angle_alpha   90.00
_cell.angle_beta   90.00
_cell.angle_gamma   90.00
#
_symmetry.space_group_name_H-M   'P 1'
#
loop_
_entity.id
_entity.type
_entity.pdbx_description
1 polymer ?
#
loop_
_entity_poly.entity_id
_entity_poly.type
_entity_poly.pdbx_seq_one_letter_code
_entity_poly.pdbx_strand_id
1 'polypeptide(L)'
;MWSRTRLFLLTLTLVLLVGSQIGISRSQRPRLGGAVNVFSRYGYLSISMRVVPRNDTETWVFREPTLDVFKNPTPMPSKQRQQGKAGAAVFDGDFHMEFCDNIRQLLQAYFRDFTFEKLERPWHAFTASWSKAAIAKHLGINSSFITGDHCYVLVRVARFRDNQRLAGTAETLALDDSVLQQTENITVGDTASVVRFIRNFGSHYIASYITGNSLYQ
;
A
#
# COMPACT_ATOMS: atom_id res chain seq x y z
N MET A 1 -8.88 -6.12 -56.50
CA MET A 1 -9.47 -6.43 -55.17
C MET A 1 -8.45 -6.69 -54.05
N TRP A 2 -7.13 -6.60 -54.28
CA TRP A 2 -6.09 -6.97 -53.29
C TRP A 2 -5.59 -5.82 -52.40
N SER A 3 -5.78 -4.55 -52.79
CA SER A 3 -5.23 -3.42 -52.01
C SER A 3 -6.11 -3.06 -50.80
N ARG A 4 -7.43 -3.22 -50.91
CA ARG A 4 -8.38 -2.94 -49.82
C ARG A 4 -8.23 -3.90 -48.65
N THR A 5 -7.99 -5.18 -48.92
CA THR A 5 -7.75 -6.21 -47.89
C THR A 5 -6.44 -5.99 -47.14
N ARG A 6 -5.37 -5.53 -47.83
CA ARG A 6 -4.11 -5.18 -47.18
C ARG A 6 -4.25 -3.94 -46.29
N LEU A 7 -5.01 -2.94 -46.72
CA LEU A 7 -5.27 -1.75 -45.92
C LEU A 7 -6.07 -2.08 -44.65
N PHE A 8 -7.09 -2.96 -44.76
CA PHE A 8 -7.86 -3.45 -43.62
C PHE A 8 -7.04 -4.30 -42.64
N LEU A 9 -6.14 -5.15 -43.15
CA LEU A 9 -5.26 -5.95 -42.29
C LEU A 9 -4.25 -5.06 -41.56
N LEU A 10 -3.70 -4.05 -42.23
CA LEU A 10 -2.78 -3.08 -41.62
C LEU A 10 -3.46 -2.25 -40.54
N THR A 11 -4.68 -1.76 -40.78
CA THR A 11 -5.43 -1.01 -39.76
C THR A 11 -5.83 -1.89 -38.58
N LEU A 12 -6.22 -3.16 -38.82
CA LEU A 12 -6.53 -4.11 -37.75
C LEU A 12 -5.29 -4.43 -36.90
N THR A 13 -4.12 -4.63 -37.52
CA THR A 13 -2.86 -4.84 -36.78
C THR A 13 -2.43 -3.61 -36.00
N LEU A 14 -2.64 -2.41 -36.54
CA LEU A 14 -2.32 -1.16 -35.85
C LEU A 14 -3.26 -0.93 -34.66
N VAL A 15 -4.55 -1.23 -34.78
CA VAL A 15 -5.52 -1.15 -33.68
C VAL A 15 -5.22 -2.20 -32.60
N LEU A 16 -4.80 -3.42 -32.97
CA LEU A 16 -4.35 -4.43 -32.01
C LEU A 16 -3.05 -4.04 -31.31
N LEU A 17 -2.09 -3.45 -32.02
CA LEU A 17 -0.84 -2.95 -31.43
C LEU A 17 -1.08 -1.74 -30.51
N VAL A 18 -1.90 -0.78 -30.91
CA VAL A 18 -2.26 0.38 -30.07
C VAL A 18 -3.16 -0.06 -28.90
N GLY A 19 -4.09 -0.98 -29.10
CA GLY A 19 -4.93 -1.57 -28.05
C GLY A 19 -4.12 -2.36 -27.02
N SER A 20 -3.06 -3.05 -27.44
CA SER A 20 -2.13 -3.74 -26.54
C SER A 20 -1.17 -2.81 -25.79
N GLN A 21 -0.98 -1.57 -26.26
CA GLN A 21 -0.20 -0.54 -25.58
C GLN A 21 -1.02 0.31 -24.59
N ILE A 22 -2.34 0.16 -24.56
CA ILE A 22 -3.16 0.53 -23.41
C ILE A 22 -3.07 -0.59 -22.36
N GLY A 23 -1.84 -1.00 -22.06
CA GLY A 23 -1.54 -1.66 -20.80
C GLY A 23 -1.82 -0.61 -19.74
N ILE A 24 -3.03 -0.70 -19.17
CA ILE A 24 -3.49 0.06 -18.01
C ILE A 24 -2.28 0.26 -17.11
N SER A 25 -1.78 1.50 -17.04
CA SER A 25 -0.78 1.88 -16.04
C SER A 25 -1.47 1.72 -14.70
N ARG A 26 -1.41 0.48 -14.20
CA ARG A 26 -2.10 0.04 -13.02
C ARG A 26 -1.40 0.78 -11.89
N SER A 27 -2.06 1.82 -11.41
CA SER A 27 -1.50 2.80 -10.50
C SER A 27 -0.85 2.10 -9.33
N GLN A 28 0.47 2.23 -9.22
CA GLN A 28 1.23 1.76 -8.06
C GLN A 28 1.13 2.74 -6.87
N ARG A 29 0.23 3.72 -6.97
CA ARG A 29 -0.22 4.57 -5.85
C ARG A 29 -1.37 3.87 -5.11
N PRO A 30 -1.50 4.09 -3.79
CA PRO A 30 -2.61 3.53 -3.01
C PRO A 30 -3.96 3.98 -3.58
N ARG A 31 -4.91 3.05 -3.64
CA ARG A 31 -6.30 3.27 -4.07
C ARG A 31 -7.23 2.61 -3.08
N LEU A 32 -8.30 3.31 -2.69
CA LEU A 32 -9.30 2.75 -1.77
C LEU A 32 -9.95 1.53 -2.39
N GLY A 33 -10.09 0.46 -1.60
CA GLY A 33 -10.62 -0.82 -2.05
C GLY A 33 -9.69 -1.59 -3.00
N GLY A 34 -8.53 -1.03 -3.35
CA GLY A 34 -7.51 -1.72 -4.13
C GLY A 34 -6.92 -2.87 -3.31
N ALA A 35 -6.99 -4.08 -3.85
CA ALA A 35 -6.45 -5.28 -3.26
C ALA A 35 -4.95 -5.44 -3.49
N VAL A 36 -4.28 -5.94 -2.45
CA VAL A 36 -2.86 -6.22 -2.38
C VAL A 36 -2.63 -7.65 -1.89
N ASN A 37 -1.64 -8.32 -2.47
CA ASN A 37 -1.19 -9.62 -1.98
C ASN A 37 0.02 -9.43 -1.06
N VAL A 38 -0.18 -9.47 0.25
CA VAL A 38 0.90 -9.34 1.24
C VAL A 38 1.78 -10.59 1.28
N PHE A 39 1.27 -11.73 0.82
CA PHE A 39 1.98 -13.01 0.80
C PHE A 39 2.81 -13.24 -0.46
N SER A 40 2.76 -12.33 -1.43
CA SER A 40 3.54 -12.42 -2.69
C SER A 40 5.03 -12.64 -2.45
N ARG A 41 5.54 -12.14 -1.31
CA ARG A 41 6.93 -12.26 -0.86
C ARG A 41 7.01 -12.80 0.56
N TYR A 42 6.22 -13.83 0.88
CA TYR A 42 6.22 -14.51 2.19
C TYR A 42 5.92 -13.58 3.38
N GLY A 43 5.19 -12.48 3.15
CA GLY A 43 4.89 -11.50 4.21
C GLY A 43 6.01 -10.49 4.48
N TYR A 44 7.10 -10.48 3.70
CA TYR A 44 8.16 -9.47 3.81
C TYR A 44 7.73 -8.15 3.16
N LEU A 45 7.04 -7.31 3.93
CA LEU A 45 6.46 -6.08 3.41
C LEU A 45 7.52 -5.04 3.00
N SER A 46 8.74 -5.10 3.52
CA SER A 46 9.82 -4.15 3.14
C SER A 46 10.31 -4.27 1.69
N ILE A 47 9.97 -5.37 1.00
CA ILE A 47 10.28 -5.57 -0.42
C ILE A 47 9.04 -5.48 -1.32
N SER A 48 7.83 -5.57 -0.75
CA SER A 48 6.57 -5.36 -1.47
C SER A 48 6.06 -3.91 -1.38
N MET A 49 6.48 -3.16 -0.37
CA MET A 49 6.03 -1.80 -0.10
C MET A 49 7.19 -0.88 0.22
N ARG A 50 7.16 0.33 -0.35
CA ARG A 50 8.12 1.39 -0.06
C ARG A 50 7.64 2.23 1.12
N VAL A 51 8.29 1.99 2.25
CA VAL A 51 7.96 2.60 3.54
C VAL A 51 9.11 3.40 4.15
N VAL A 52 10.31 3.31 3.58
CA VAL A 52 11.46 4.14 3.95
C VAL A 52 11.86 4.98 2.74
N PRO A 53 12.21 6.26 2.92
CA PRO A 53 12.77 7.08 1.87
C PRO A 53 13.96 6.40 1.21
N ARG A 54 13.96 6.35 -0.12
CA ARG A 54 15.09 5.92 -0.92
C ARG A 54 15.47 7.07 -1.83
N ASN A 55 16.77 7.30 -2.02
CA ASN A 55 17.27 8.27 -2.98
C ASN A 55 17.25 7.65 -4.38
N ASP A 56 16.06 7.32 -4.87
CA ASP A 56 15.82 6.78 -6.20
C ASP A 56 14.71 7.57 -6.91
N THR A 57 14.52 7.36 -8.21
CA THR A 57 13.52 8.06 -9.03
C THR A 57 12.18 7.34 -9.11
N GLU A 58 12.01 6.21 -8.43
CA GLU A 58 10.79 5.42 -8.49
C GLU A 58 9.69 6.11 -7.67
N THR A 59 8.44 6.06 -8.15
CA THR A 59 7.30 6.73 -7.48
C THR A 59 6.23 5.76 -6.97
N TRP A 60 6.46 4.46 -7.10
CA TRP A 60 5.53 3.45 -6.62
C TRP A 60 5.58 3.30 -5.10
N VAL A 61 4.42 3.02 -4.51
CA VAL A 61 4.29 2.68 -3.08
C VAL A 61 4.21 1.16 -2.90
N PHE A 62 3.40 0.48 -3.73
CA PHE A 62 3.37 -0.97 -3.81
C PHE A 62 4.13 -1.45 -5.05
N ARG A 63 5.00 -2.44 -4.88
CA ARG A 63 5.80 -2.99 -5.97
C ARG A 63 4.89 -3.67 -6.99
N GLU A 64 4.02 -4.53 -6.49
CA GLU A 64 2.97 -5.17 -7.25
C GLU A 64 1.76 -4.24 -7.40
N PRO A 65 1.10 -4.21 -8.57
CA PRO A 65 -0.03 -3.32 -8.80
C PRO A 65 -1.30 -3.79 -8.08
N THR A 66 -2.14 -2.86 -7.65
CA THR A 66 -3.37 -3.16 -6.92
C THR A 66 -4.49 -3.66 -7.83
N LEU A 67 -5.29 -4.63 -7.37
CA LEU A 67 -6.47 -5.17 -8.05
C LEU A 67 -7.76 -4.49 -7.57
N ASP A 68 -8.72 -4.24 -8.45
CA ASP A 68 -10.03 -3.74 -8.02
C ASP A 68 -10.89 -4.94 -7.62
N VAL A 69 -11.32 -5.01 -6.36
CA VAL A 69 -12.14 -6.14 -5.85
C VAL A 69 -13.56 -5.74 -5.47
N PHE A 70 -13.83 -4.44 -5.38
CA PHE A 70 -15.15 -3.90 -5.09
C PHE A 70 -15.67 -3.10 -6.29
N LYS A 71 -16.98 -3.11 -6.50
CA LYS A 71 -17.66 -2.24 -7.45
C LYS A 71 -17.74 -0.84 -6.89
N ASN A 72 -17.11 0.12 -7.56
CA ASN A 72 -17.19 1.55 -7.25
C ASN A 72 -17.01 1.88 -5.75
N PRO A 73 -15.87 1.52 -5.12
CA PRO A 73 -15.64 1.80 -3.72
C PRO A 73 -15.74 3.31 -3.45
N THR A 74 -16.73 3.71 -2.64
CA THR A 74 -16.96 5.12 -2.34
C THR A 74 -16.17 5.56 -1.12
N PRO A 75 -15.55 6.75 -1.19
CA PRO A 75 -14.79 7.26 -0.07
C PRO A 75 -15.74 7.95 0.93
N MET A 76 -15.46 7.85 2.22
CA MET A 76 -16.25 8.45 3.31
C MET A 76 -16.40 9.98 3.10
N PRO A 77 -17.54 10.62 3.38
CA PRO A 77 -17.70 12.06 3.13
C PRO A 77 -16.69 12.94 3.89
N SER A 78 -16.22 14.02 3.28
CA SER A 78 -15.20 14.94 3.84
C SER A 78 -15.56 15.54 5.21
N LYS A 79 -16.86 15.78 5.47
CA LYS A 79 -17.37 16.28 6.76
C LYS A 79 -17.10 15.34 7.95
N GLN A 80 -16.94 14.04 7.69
CA GLN A 80 -16.55 13.05 8.71
C GLN A 80 -15.03 12.80 8.75
N ARG A 81 -14.29 13.20 7.70
CA ARG A 81 -12.82 13.08 7.67
C ARG A 81 -12.11 14.15 8.51
N GLN A 82 -12.74 15.30 8.72
CA GLN A 82 -12.19 16.48 9.39
C GLN A 82 -12.74 16.69 10.82
N GLN A 83 -13.14 15.63 11.52
CA GLN A 83 -13.72 15.72 12.87
C GLN A 83 -12.73 16.18 13.98
N GLY A 84 -11.61 16.82 13.63
CA GLY A 84 -10.59 17.30 14.57
C GLY A 84 -10.15 18.76 14.44
N LYS A 85 -10.39 19.48 13.34
CA LYS A 85 -9.92 20.89 13.21
C LYS A 85 -10.86 21.73 12.35
N ALA A 86 -11.91 22.27 12.99
CA ALA A 86 -12.71 23.36 12.44
C ALA A 86 -11.91 24.68 12.55
N GLY A 87 -11.17 25.03 11.50
CA GLY A 87 -10.47 26.30 11.38
C GLY A 87 -9.62 26.33 10.11
N ALA A 88 -9.40 27.52 9.55
CA ALA A 88 -8.49 27.73 8.42
C ALA A 88 -7.03 27.45 8.86
N ALA A 89 -6.69 26.18 9.02
CA ALA A 89 -5.35 25.76 9.40
C ALA A 89 -4.42 25.97 8.21
N VAL A 90 -3.43 26.86 8.37
CA VAL A 90 -2.35 27.10 7.39
C VAL A 90 -1.53 25.83 7.14
N PHE A 91 -1.59 24.87 8.07
CA PHE A 91 -0.93 23.58 8.02
C PHE A 91 -1.90 22.45 8.36
N ASP A 92 -2.16 21.57 7.39
CA ASP A 92 -2.84 20.28 7.59
C ASP A 92 -1.79 19.18 7.70
N GLY A 93 -1.60 18.66 8.91
CA GLY A 93 -0.49 17.77 9.24
C GLY A 93 -0.38 17.44 10.72
N ASP A 94 0.63 16.65 11.05
CA ASP A 94 0.97 16.24 12.41
C ASP A 94 2.43 16.55 12.76
N PHE A 95 2.66 16.75 14.06
CA PHE A 95 3.98 16.77 14.68
C PHE A 95 3.91 15.79 15.85
N HIS A 96 4.82 14.83 15.87
CA HIS A 96 4.89 13.81 16.92
C HIS A 96 6.34 13.66 17.39
N MET A 97 6.51 13.60 18.70
CA MET A 97 7.80 13.34 19.34
C MET A 97 7.63 12.18 20.32
N GLU A 98 8.51 11.20 20.24
CA GLU A 98 8.41 9.99 21.05
C GLU A 98 9.73 9.54 21.62
N PHE A 99 9.75 9.34 22.93
CA PHE A 99 10.87 8.78 23.66
C PHE A 99 10.76 7.26 23.66
N CYS A 100 11.78 6.59 23.15
CA CYS A 100 11.84 5.14 22.99
C CYS A 100 13.00 4.58 23.83
N ASP A 101 12.72 3.64 24.72
CA ASP A 101 13.73 3.07 25.63
C ASP A 101 14.76 2.18 24.91
N ASN A 102 14.41 1.70 23.71
CA ASN A 102 15.25 0.80 22.92
C ASN A 102 14.85 0.81 21.45
N ILE A 103 15.66 0.14 20.61
CA ILE A 103 15.47 0.10 19.16
C ILE A 103 14.14 -0.54 18.76
N ARG A 104 13.60 -1.47 19.55
CA ARG A 104 12.30 -2.09 19.26
C ARG A 104 11.17 -1.07 19.39
N GLN A 105 11.17 -0.27 20.45
CA GLN A 105 10.20 0.81 20.62
C GLN A 105 10.35 1.87 19.51
N LEU A 106 11.58 2.20 19.11
CA LEU A 106 11.81 3.13 17.98
C LEU A 106 11.18 2.62 16.68
N LEU A 107 11.38 1.34 16.34
CA LEU A 107 10.76 0.75 15.14
C LEU A 107 9.23 0.68 15.26
N GLN A 108 8.69 0.43 16.45
CA GLN A 108 7.25 0.48 16.69
C GLN A 108 6.70 1.88 16.45
N ALA A 109 7.36 2.91 16.98
CA ALA A 109 6.99 4.31 16.79
C ALA A 109 7.05 4.72 15.31
N TYR A 110 8.13 4.35 14.61
CA TYR A 110 8.32 4.66 13.20
C TYR A 110 7.20 4.10 12.31
N PHE A 111 6.77 2.87 12.59
CA PHE A 111 5.77 2.16 11.78
C PHE A 111 4.34 2.21 12.35
N ARG A 112 4.07 3.07 13.34
CA ARG A 112 2.77 3.11 14.04
C ARG A 112 1.56 3.25 13.11
N ASP A 113 1.69 4.08 12.08
CA ASP A 113 0.55 4.41 11.20
C ASP A 113 0.27 3.32 10.16
N PHE A 114 1.09 2.27 10.12
CA PHE A 114 0.84 1.11 9.27
C PHE A 114 0.05 0.06 10.05
N THR A 115 -1.13 -0.27 9.55
CA THR A 115 -1.99 -1.30 10.13
C THR A 115 -2.39 -2.30 9.06
N PHE A 116 -2.39 -3.58 9.43
CA PHE A 116 -2.82 -4.68 8.58
C PHE A 116 -3.75 -5.55 9.40
N GLU A 117 -4.85 -5.99 8.81
CA GLU A 117 -5.76 -6.90 9.49
C GLU A 117 -5.03 -8.19 9.90
N LYS A 118 -5.35 -8.72 11.07
CA LYS A 118 -4.75 -9.95 11.63
C LYS A 118 -3.23 -9.88 11.88
N LEU A 119 -2.62 -8.71 11.82
CA LEU A 119 -1.20 -8.52 12.14
C LEU A 119 -1.04 -7.67 13.41
N GLU A 120 -0.66 -8.30 14.52
CA GLU A 120 -0.48 -7.61 15.81
C GLU A 120 0.72 -6.64 15.83
N ARG A 121 1.75 -6.94 15.02
CA ARG A 121 3.02 -6.20 15.00
C ARG A 121 3.39 -5.78 13.58
N PRO A 122 2.70 -4.79 12.97
CA PRO A 122 2.97 -4.34 11.60
C PRO A 122 4.44 -3.98 11.34
N TRP A 123 5.07 -3.29 12.28
CA TRP A 123 6.50 -2.93 12.23
C TRP A 123 7.42 -4.12 12.00
N HIS A 124 7.07 -5.31 12.52
CA HIS A 124 7.88 -6.51 12.40
C HIS A 124 7.85 -7.06 10.97
N ALA A 125 6.72 -6.96 10.26
CA ALA A 125 6.62 -7.40 8.86
C ALA A 125 7.48 -6.57 7.89
N PHE A 126 7.83 -5.33 8.27
CA PHE A 126 8.80 -4.52 7.54
C PHE A 126 10.25 -4.82 7.96
N THR A 127 10.49 -4.92 9.26
CA THR A 127 11.84 -4.84 9.84
C THR A 127 12.49 -6.19 10.15
N ALA A 128 11.73 -7.30 10.16
CA ALA A 128 12.23 -8.61 10.58
C ALA A 128 13.45 -9.10 9.79
N SER A 129 13.56 -8.72 8.51
CA SER A 129 14.66 -9.09 7.63
C SER A 129 15.79 -8.05 7.57
N TRP A 130 15.67 -6.93 8.28
CA TRP A 130 16.66 -5.87 8.25
C TRP A 130 17.87 -6.22 9.13
N SER A 131 19.06 -6.11 8.56
CA SER A 131 20.29 -6.14 9.34
C SER A 131 20.41 -4.88 10.19
N LYS A 132 21.26 -4.92 11.24
CA LYS A 132 21.57 -3.73 12.06
C LYS A 132 22.07 -2.56 11.20
N ALA A 133 22.89 -2.85 10.19
CA ALA A 133 23.37 -1.85 9.24
C ALA A 133 22.23 -1.26 8.38
N ALA A 134 21.27 -2.08 7.97
CA ALA A 134 20.09 -1.60 7.24
C ALA A 134 19.21 -0.71 8.12
N ILE A 135 18.98 -1.09 9.38
CA ILE A 135 18.25 -0.26 10.35
C ILE A 135 18.93 1.11 10.51
N ALA A 136 20.24 1.11 10.80
CA ALA A 136 21.04 2.35 10.92
C ALA A 136 20.88 3.26 9.69
N LYS A 137 21.01 2.67 8.50
CA LYS A 137 20.86 3.38 7.22
C LYS A 137 19.45 3.92 7.01
N HIS A 138 18.42 3.15 7.32
CA HIS A 138 17.02 3.55 7.14
C HIS A 138 16.59 4.66 8.11
N LEU A 139 17.16 4.66 9.32
CA LEU A 139 16.87 5.66 10.36
C LEU A 139 17.84 6.86 10.31
N GLY A 140 18.90 6.82 9.51
CA GLY A 140 19.86 7.91 9.39
C GLY A 140 20.78 8.08 10.61
N ILE A 141 21.00 7.01 11.40
CA ILE A 141 21.85 7.02 12.60
C ILE A 141 23.10 6.15 12.41
N ASN A 142 24.14 6.38 13.21
CA ASN A 142 25.34 5.54 13.16
C ASN A 142 25.02 4.11 13.60
N SER A 143 25.59 3.12 12.91
CA SER A 143 25.43 1.70 13.27
C SER A 143 25.83 1.34 14.70
N SER A 144 26.76 2.11 15.31
CA SER A 144 27.13 1.93 16.72
C SER A 144 25.94 2.12 17.65
N PHE A 145 25.00 3.01 17.30
CA PHE A 145 23.80 3.26 18.09
C PHE A 145 22.72 2.21 17.91
N ILE A 146 22.88 1.21 17.03
CA ILE A 146 21.94 0.07 16.92
C ILE A 146 22.32 -1.04 17.92
N THR A 147 23.56 -1.04 18.41
CA THR A 147 24.09 -2.06 19.32
C THR A 147 24.33 -1.48 20.69
N GLY A 148 23.73 -2.07 21.73
CA GLY A 148 23.88 -1.63 23.11
C GLY A 148 22.59 -1.02 23.67
N ASP A 149 22.71 -0.44 24.86
CA ASP A 149 21.59 0.12 25.60
C ASP A 149 21.52 1.63 25.36
N HIS A 150 20.74 2.00 24.34
CA HIS A 150 20.49 3.38 23.96
C HIS A 150 19.00 3.67 24.01
N CYS A 151 18.65 4.87 24.49
CA CYS A 151 17.33 5.45 24.29
C CYS A 151 17.33 6.33 23.04
N TYR A 152 16.18 6.47 22.41
CA TYR A 152 16.00 7.20 21.17
C TYR A 152 14.87 8.20 21.32
N VAL A 153 14.92 9.26 20.52
CA VAL A 153 13.80 10.17 20.34
C VAL A 153 13.45 10.17 18.87
N LEU A 154 12.23 9.75 18.53
CA LEU A 154 11.71 9.88 17.18
C LEU A 154 10.96 11.20 17.06
N VAL A 155 11.39 12.04 16.13
CA VAL A 155 10.67 13.25 15.75
C VAL A 155 10.09 13.05 14.36
N ARG A 156 8.77 13.18 14.24
CA ARG A 156 8.07 13.11 12.97
C ARG A 156 7.29 14.39 12.73
N VAL A 157 7.39 14.91 11.51
CA VAL A 157 6.53 15.98 11.02
C VAL A 157 5.93 15.54 9.68
N ALA A 158 4.61 15.45 9.59
CA ALA A 158 3.93 15.17 8.32
C ALA A 158 3.02 16.30 7.89
N ARG A 159 2.99 16.57 6.59
CA ARG A 159 2.02 17.44 5.93
C ARG A 159 1.14 16.59 5.05
N PHE A 160 -0.13 16.50 5.38
CA PHE A 160 -1.09 15.67 4.67
C PHE A 160 -1.54 16.34 3.36
N ARG A 161 -1.78 15.52 2.35
CA ARG A 161 -2.30 15.92 1.04
C ARG A 161 -3.67 15.31 0.80
N ASP A 162 -3.76 14.00 0.93
CA ASP A 162 -5.02 13.28 0.82
C ASP A 162 -5.24 12.41 2.06
N ASN A 163 -6.44 12.45 2.62
CA ASN A 163 -6.90 11.51 3.61
C ASN A 163 -8.15 10.81 3.06
N GLN A 164 -8.04 9.49 2.87
CA GLN A 164 -9.04 8.68 2.20
C GLN A 164 -9.36 7.47 3.08
N ARG A 165 -10.65 7.18 3.23
CA ARG A 165 -11.18 6.01 3.94
C ARG A 165 -12.43 5.52 3.23
N LEU A 166 -12.63 4.21 3.16
CA LEU A 166 -13.87 3.64 2.62
C LEU A 166 -15.08 4.03 3.48
N ALA A 167 -16.20 4.33 2.83
CA ALA A 167 -17.44 4.67 3.51
C ALA A 167 -18.11 3.47 4.21
N GLY A 168 -17.76 2.24 3.81
CA GLY A 168 -18.31 0.99 4.35
C GLY A 168 -17.23 -0.02 4.74
N THR A 169 -17.68 -1.15 5.28
CA THR A 169 -16.85 -2.33 5.58
C THR A 169 -16.92 -3.35 4.44
N ALA A 170 -16.07 -4.38 4.49
CA ALA A 170 -16.10 -5.48 3.51
C ALA A 170 -17.49 -6.13 3.37
N GLU A 171 -18.28 -6.16 4.45
CA GLU A 171 -19.63 -6.73 4.48
C GLU A 171 -20.67 -5.90 3.71
N THR A 172 -20.45 -4.58 3.64
CA THR A 172 -21.39 -3.64 2.99
C THR A 172 -21.03 -3.31 1.55
N LEU A 173 -19.78 -3.54 1.16
CA LEU A 173 -19.29 -3.20 -0.17
C LEU A 173 -19.62 -4.32 -1.15
N ALA A 174 -20.15 -3.94 -2.32
CA ALA A 174 -20.41 -4.89 -3.39
C ALA A 174 -19.11 -5.36 -4.02
N LEU A 175 -18.91 -6.68 -4.13
CA LEU A 175 -17.78 -7.27 -4.84
C LEU A 175 -17.91 -7.07 -6.35
N ASP A 176 -16.77 -6.97 -7.02
CA ASP A 176 -16.70 -7.09 -8.49
C ASP A 176 -17.22 -8.46 -8.94
N ASP A 177 -17.88 -8.52 -10.10
CA ASP A 177 -18.52 -9.75 -10.59
C ASP A 177 -17.51 -10.89 -10.78
N SER A 178 -16.31 -10.56 -11.23
CA SER A 178 -15.24 -11.55 -11.42
C SER A 178 -14.75 -12.13 -10.09
N VAL A 179 -14.71 -11.31 -9.04
CA VAL A 179 -14.31 -11.72 -7.69
C VAL A 179 -15.40 -12.57 -7.06
N LEU A 180 -16.66 -12.15 -7.18
CA LEU A 180 -17.81 -12.87 -6.64
C LEU A 180 -17.87 -14.30 -7.23
N GLN A 181 -17.82 -14.42 -8.56
CA GLN A 181 -17.84 -15.72 -9.23
C GLN A 181 -16.68 -16.63 -8.82
N GLN A 182 -15.48 -16.06 -8.62
CA GLN A 182 -14.33 -16.86 -8.18
C GLN A 182 -14.40 -17.24 -6.70
N THR A 183 -15.07 -16.42 -5.88
CA THR A 183 -15.29 -16.72 -4.46
C THR A 183 -16.23 -17.92 -4.30
N GLU A 184 -17.27 -18.03 -5.14
CA GLU A 184 -18.18 -19.19 -5.16
C GLU A 184 -17.46 -20.51 -5.49
N ASN A 185 -16.31 -20.45 -6.16
CA ASN A 185 -15.49 -21.62 -6.49
C ASN A 185 -14.49 -22.01 -5.40
N ILE A 186 -14.44 -21.29 -4.26
CA ILE A 186 -13.54 -21.61 -3.15
C ILE A 186 -14.22 -22.62 -2.23
N THR A 187 -13.53 -23.73 -1.96
CA THR A 187 -13.99 -24.73 -0.99
C THR A 187 -13.23 -24.56 0.32
N VAL A 188 -13.96 -24.44 1.43
CA VAL A 188 -13.33 -24.36 2.77
C VAL A 188 -12.53 -25.64 3.04
N GLY A 189 -11.26 -25.48 3.43
CA GLY A 189 -10.34 -26.60 3.65
C GLY A 189 -9.51 -26.99 2.43
N ASP A 190 -9.90 -26.58 1.21
CA ASP A 190 -9.06 -26.71 0.04
C ASP A 190 -8.05 -25.55 -0.03
N THR A 191 -6.84 -25.82 0.44
CA THR A 191 -5.75 -24.83 0.43
C THR A 191 -5.36 -24.41 -0.98
N ALA A 192 -5.53 -25.25 -1.99
CA ALA A 192 -5.12 -24.94 -3.35
C ALA A 192 -6.05 -23.89 -3.99
N SER A 193 -7.36 -23.99 -3.81
CA SER A 193 -8.31 -22.97 -4.28
C SER A 193 -8.12 -21.64 -3.56
N VAL A 194 -7.91 -21.65 -2.23
CA VAL A 194 -7.64 -20.42 -1.46
C VAL A 194 -6.35 -19.74 -1.93
N VAL A 195 -5.26 -20.48 -2.08
CA VAL A 195 -3.98 -19.93 -2.56
C VAL A 195 -4.12 -19.38 -3.98
N ARG A 196 -4.88 -20.06 -4.84
CA ARG A 196 -5.16 -19.58 -6.20
C ARG A 196 -5.95 -18.27 -6.19
N PHE A 197 -6.98 -18.18 -5.34
CA PHE A 197 -7.75 -16.95 -5.17
C PHE A 197 -6.85 -15.79 -4.71
N ILE A 198 -6.04 -16.00 -3.67
CA ILE A 198 -5.13 -14.98 -3.14
C ILE A 198 -4.11 -14.51 -4.20
N ARG A 199 -3.60 -15.44 -5.03
CA ARG A 199 -2.68 -15.09 -6.12
C ARG A 199 -3.36 -14.20 -7.18
N ASN A 200 -4.63 -14.43 -7.46
CA ASN A 200 -5.37 -13.74 -8.52
C ASN A 200 -5.96 -12.40 -8.07
N PHE A 201 -6.47 -12.33 -6.84
CA PHE A 201 -7.23 -11.17 -6.34
C PHE A 201 -6.58 -10.44 -5.16
N GLY A 202 -5.57 -11.04 -4.54
CA GLY A 202 -4.92 -10.49 -3.36
C GLY A 202 -5.45 -11.09 -2.06
N SER A 203 -4.85 -10.65 -0.96
CA SER A 203 -5.12 -11.13 0.40
C SER A 203 -5.79 -10.08 1.28
N HIS A 204 -5.56 -8.81 0.96
CA HIS A 204 -5.97 -7.65 1.75
C HIS A 204 -6.41 -6.56 0.77
N TYR A 205 -7.13 -5.56 1.25
CA TYR A 205 -7.46 -4.37 0.48
C TYR A 205 -7.13 -3.11 1.28
N ILE A 206 -6.92 -2.00 0.57
CA ILE A 206 -6.62 -0.72 1.20
C ILE A 206 -7.93 -0.08 1.70
N ALA A 207 -8.18 -0.19 3.00
CA ALA A 207 -9.37 0.38 3.62
C ALA A 207 -9.28 1.90 3.84
N SER A 208 -8.07 2.40 4.10
CA SER A 208 -7.77 3.82 4.25
C SER A 208 -6.29 4.09 3.98
N TYR A 209 -5.98 5.32 3.58
CA TYR A 209 -4.60 5.79 3.47
C TYR A 209 -4.53 7.30 3.66
N ILE A 210 -3.35 7.76 4.05
CA ILE A 210 -2.97 9.17 4.07
C ILE A 210 -1.77 9.35 3.15
N THR A 211 -1.82 10.32 2.25
CA THR A 211 -0.67 10.73 1.42
C THR A 211 -0.19 12.10 1.86
N GLY A 212 1.05 12.42 1.55
CA GLY A 212 1.64 13.70 1.93
C GLY A 212 3.16 13.64 1.95
N ASN A 213 3.75 14.68 2.50
CA ASN A 213 5.18 14.71 2.80
C ASN A 213 5.38 14.39 4.27
N SER A 214 6.43 13.66 4.59
CA SER A 214 6.82 13.42 5.98
C SER A 214 8.33 13.52 6.13
N LEU A 215 8.74 14.03 7.29
CA LEU A 215 10.12 14.08 7.73
C LEU A 215 10.21 13.30 9.04
N TYR A 216 11.23 12.44 9.13
CA TYR A 216 11.57 11.65 10.30
C TYR A 216 13.01 11.99 10.69
N GLN A 217 13.26 12.19 11.99
CA GLN A 217 14.57 12.40 12.58
C GLN A 217 14.71 11.59 13.86
#